data_AF-A0A4Q2ZCX8-F1
#
_entry.id   AF-A0A4Q2ZCX8-F1
#
_cell.length_a   1.000
_cell.length_b   1.000
_cell.length_c   1.000
_cell.angle_alpha   90.00
_cell.angle_beta   90.00
_cell.angle_gamma   90.00
#
_symmetry.space_group_name_H-M   'P 1'
#
loop_
_entity.id
_entity.type
_entity.pdbx_description
1 polymer ?
#
loop_
_entity_poly.entity_id
_entity_poly.type
_entity_poly.pdbx_seq_one_letter_code
_entity_poly.pdbx_strand_id
1 'polypeptide(L)'
;ISIFGDMDANETVDAVAATFGALKARPASKATPPPVKFPAHVTKPVVRTHTGKKDQAAAVIAWPTGGGSAGITESRKLEVLAAIFRDRLMDQLRSQAGISYSPAVVSQWPIGMASGGKMLALGMVPPDKTDFFFKLSRGIAADLVAKPVEADELDRALTPLKQLLMRQSSGNMFWMRLVEGGTQDPARIEAVNTLAQDLALTTPAEVQALAAKYLVPTKDWTMVVVPEKK
;
A
#
# COMPACT_ATOMS: atom_id res chain seq x y z
N ILE A 1 9.67 14.77 -19.71
CA ILE A 1 9.04 16.02 -19.24
C ILE A 1 7.55 15.79 -19.27
N SER A 2 6.83 16.27 -18.27
CA SER A 2 5.38 16.14 -18.19
C SER A 2 4.80 17.52 -17.96
N ILE A 3 3.89 17.95 -18.83
CA ILE A 3 3.21 19.24 -18.77
C ILE A 3 1.70 18.96 -18.69
N PHE A 4 1.02 19.63 -17.77
CA PHE A 4 -0.40 19.41 -17.47
C PHE A 4 -1.13 20.75 -17.36
N GLY A 5 -2.23 20.88 -18.09
CA GLY A 5 -3.08 22.07 -18.08
C GLY A 5 -3.90 22.19 -19.36
N ASP A 6 -4.69 23.25 -19.42
CA ASP A 6 -5.43 23.65 -20.62
C ASP A 6 -4.51 24.54 -21.47
N MET A 7 -3.97 23.98 -22.56
CA MET A 7 -3.02 24.63 -23.44
C MET A 7 -3.02 23.98 -24.82
N ASP A 8 -2.60 24.73 -25.84
CA ASP A 8 -2.43 24.16 -27.18
C ASP A 8 -1.27 23.15 -27.20
N ALA A 9 -1.55 21.95 -27.71
CA ALA A 9 -0.59 20.86 -27.69
C ALA A 9 0.61 21.13 -28.61
N ASN A 10 0.40 21.75 -29.77
CA ASN A 10 1.47 22.01 -30.73
C ASN A 10 2.39 23.14 -30.23
N GLU A 11 1.81 24.24 -29.75
CA GLU A 11 2.59 25.34 -29.16
C GLU A 11 3.42 24.86 -27.96
N THR A 12 2.85 23.95 -27.16
CA THR A 12 3.56 23.36 -26.02
C THR A 12 4.73 22.48 -26.47
N VAL A 13 4.54 21.66 -27.50
CA VAL A 13 5.62 20.84 -28.08
C VAL A 13 6.73 21.72 -28.63
N ASP A 14 6.39 22.77 -29.36
CA ASP A 14 7.36 23.72 -29.92
C ASP A 14 8.17 24.43 -28.82
N ALA A 15 7.49 24.89 -27.76
CA ALA A 15 8.15 25.52 -26.61
C ALA A 15 9.08 24.55 -25.86
N VAL A 16 8.68 23.28 -25.70
CA VAL A 16 9.54 22.24 -25.09
C VAL A 16 10.74 21.94 -25.96
N ALA A 17 10.55 21.82 -27.28
CA ALA A 17 11.61 21.56 -28.24
C ALA A 17 12.65 22.69 -28.23
N ALA A 18 12.22 23.95 -28.22
CA ALA A 18 13.09 25.13 -28.18
C ALA A 18 13.88 25.29 -26.85
N THR A 19 13.40 24.68 -25.76
CA THR A 19 14.00 24.82 -24.42
C THR A 19 14.71 23.54 -23.99
N PHE A 20 13.98 22.60 -23.38
CA PHE A 20 14.56 21.36 -22.86
C PHE A 20 15.00 20.41 -23.97
N GLY A 21 14.34 20.44 -25.13
CA GLY A 21 14.73 19.66 -26.32
C GLY A 21 16.07 20.12 -26.92
N ALA A 22 16.47 21.38 -26.70
CA ALA A 22 17.74 21.91 -27.14
C ALA A 22 18.94 21.47 -26.27
N LEU A 23 18.69 20.81 -25.13
CA LEU A 23 19.75 20.29 -24.27
C LEU A 23 20.44 19.08 -24.91
N LYS A 24 21.76 18.97 -24.71
CA LYS A 24 22.53 17.78 -25.12
C LYS A 24 21.98 16.52 -24.45
N ALA A 25 21.91 15.42 -25.20
CA ALA A 25 21.48 14.13 -24.67
C ALA A 25 22.33 13.72 -23.46
N ARG A 26 21.65 13.32 -22.38
CA ARG A 26 22.31 12.83 -21.17
C ARG A 26 22.63 11.33 -21.34
N PRO A 27 23.85 10.87 -21.04
CA PRO A 27 24.14 9.44 -21.04
C PRO A 27 23.23 8.73 -20.03
N ALA A 28 22.66 7.61 -20.43
CA ALA A 28 21.86 6.79 -19.53
C ALA A 28 22.73 6.27 -18.38
N SER A 29 22.18 6.27 -17.16
CA SER A 29 22.82 5.60 -16.04
C SER A 29 22.89 4.10 -16.32
N LYS A 30 24.09 3.52 -16.20
CA LYS A 30 24.31 2.06 -16.28
C LYS A 30 24.16 1.38 -14.91
N ALA A 31 23.92 2.15 -13.85
CA ALA A 31 23.81 1.61 -12.51
C ALA A 31 22.53 0.77 -12.39
N THR A 32 22.69 -0.51 -12.05
CA THR A 32 21.57 -1.35 -11.67
C THR A 32 21.15 -0.97 -10.25
N PRO A 33 19.87 -0.64 -9.99
CA PRO A 33 19.40 -0.40 -8.64
C PRO A 33 19.68 -1.63 -7.77
N PRO A 34 20.11 -1.47 -6.50
CA PRO A 34 20.30 -2.60 -5.61
C PRO A 34 18.97 -3.36 -5.42
N PRO A 35 19.00 -4.70 -5.29
CA PRO A 35 17.78 -5.46 -5.11
C PRO A 35 17.10 -5.09 -3.78
N VAL A 36 15.82 -4.75 -3.84
CA VAL A 36 15.01 -4.53 -2.63
C VAL A 36 14.68 -5.89 -2.02
N LYS A 37 15.14 -6.11 -0.79
CA LYS A 37 14.85 -7.31 -0.02
C LYS A 37 13.82 -7.02 1.06
N PHE A 38 12.81 -7.85 1.14
CA PHE A 38 11.92 -7.90 2.30
C PHE A 38 12.58 -8.76 3.40
N PRO A 39 12.51 -8.37 4.68
CA PRO A 39 13.04 -9.18 5.78
C PRO A 39 12.45 -10.60 5.80
N ALA A 40 13.26 -11.59 6.15
CA ALA A 40 12.76 -12.96 6.31
C ALA A 40 11.74 -13.06 7.47
N HIS A 41 10.84 -14.04 7.39
CA HIS A 41 9.89 -14.32 8.47
C HIS A 41 10.62 -14.58 9.80
N VAL A 42 10.02 -14.12 10.89
CA VAL A 42 10.53 -14.31 12.25
C VAL A 42 9.44 -14.92 13.14
N THR A 43 9.79 -15.99 13.85
CA THR A 43 8.88 -16.67 14.79
C THR A 43 8.68 -15.88 16.08
N LYS A 44 9.67 -15.04 16.45
CA LYS A 44 9.60 -14.07 17.53
C LYS A 44 9.76 -12.66 16.96
N PRO A 45 8.92 -11.69 17.34
CA PRO A 45 9.04 -10.33 16.84
C PRO A 45 10.41 -9.73 17.13
N VAL A 46 10.95 -8.98 16.18
CA VAL A 46 12.16 -8.18 16.42
C VAL A 46 11.84 -7.16 17.50
N VAL A 47 12.61 -7.14 18.59
CA VAL A 47 12.40 -6.20 19.69
C VAL A 47 13.31 -4.98 19.53
N ARG A 48 12.73 -3.80 19.68
CA ARG A 48 13.41 -2.51 19.82
C ARG A 48 12.89 -1.77 21.04
N THR A 49 13.64 -0.79 21.51
CA THR A 49 13.27 -0.01 22.70
C THR A 49 13.11 1.47 22.39
N HIS A 50 12.33 2.18 23.21
CA HIS A 50 12.19 3.64 23.17
C HIS A 50 12.18 4.27 24.57
N THR A 51 12.50 5.56 24.63
CA THR A 51 12.50 6.38 25.87
C THR A 51 11.18 7.14 26.11
N GLY A 52 10.16 6.91 25.28
CA GLY A 52 8.83 7.51 25.40
C GLY A 52 7.97 6.96 26.57
N LYS A 53 6.64 7.10 26.46
CA LYS A 53 5.70 6.70 27.51
C LYS A 53 5.77 5.20 27.81
N LYS A 54 5.74 4.84 29.09
CA LYS A 54 5.94 3.45 29.55
C LYS A 54 4.75 2.53 29.35
N ASP A 55 3.57 3.10 29.13
CA ASP A 55 2.31 2.39 28.86
C ASP A 55 2.06 2.21 27.36
N GLN A 56 3.04 2.54 26.51
CA GLN A 56 2.92 2.44 25.06
C GLN A 56 3.98 1.53 24.46
N ALA A 57 3.56 0.76 23.47
CA ALA A 57 4.41 0.02 22.55
C ALA A 57 3.87 0.16 21.12
N ALA A 58 4.75 0.05 20.13
CA ALA A 58 4.36 -0.07 18.73
C ALA A 58 4.53 -1.52 18.29
N ALA A 59 3.50 -2.14 17.74
CA ALA A 59 3.56 -3.47 17.14
C ALA A 59 3.34 -3.36 15.63
N VAL A 60 4.18 -4.04 14.85
CA VAL A 60 4.17 -4.01 13.40
C VAL A 60 4.23 -5.43 12.85
N ILE A 61 3.31 -5.75 11.96
CA ILE A 61 3.33 -6.97 11.14
C ILE A 61 3.26 -6.57 9.68
N ALA A 62 4.05 -7.21 8.82
CA ALA A 62 4.07 -6.89 7.39
C ALA A 62 4.24 -8.16 6.54
N TRP A 63 3.65 -8.14 5.35
CA TRP A 63 3.78 -9.18 4.34
C TRP A 63 4.41 -8.60 3.08
N PRO A 64 5.32 -9.33 2.41
CA PRO A 64 5.88 -8.91 1.13
C PRO A 64 4.82 -8.97 0.04
N THR A 65 4.80 -7.97 -0.84
CA THR A 65 3.92 -7.93 -2.02
C THR A 65 4.73 -7.73 -3.29
N GLY A 66 4.05 -7.52 -4.42
CA GLY A 66 4.70 -7.30 -5.72
C GLY A 66 5.25 -5.88 -5.91
N GLY A 67 5.45 -5.54 -7.18
CA GLY A 67 5.91 -4.23 -7.62
C GLY A 67 5.73 -4.09 -9.13
N GLY A 68 6.15 -2.95 -9.66
CA GLY A 68 6.18 -2.65 -11.08
C GLY A 68 4.88 -2.06 -11.61
N SER A 69 5.00 -1.36 -12.74
CA SER A 69 3.86 -0.77 -13.46
C SER A 69 2.90 -1.80 -14.03
N ALA A 70 3.41 -2.97 -14.44
CA ALA A 70 2.58 -4.08 -14.91
C ALA A 70 1.57 -4.59 -13.86
N GLY A 71 1.81 -4.34 -12.58
CA GLY A 71 0.94 -4.75 -11.48
C GLY A 71 0.10 -3.64 -10.87
N ILE A 72 -0.08 -2.49 -11.54
CA ILE A 72 -0.86 -1.36 -10.98
C ILE A 72 -2.30 -1.76 -10.63
N THR A 73 -2.99 -2.52 -11.48
CA THR A 73 -4.34 -3.02 -11.18
C THR A 73 -4.34 -3.89 -9.92
N GLU A 74 -3.33 -4.76 -9.79
CA GLU A 74 -3.17 -5.60 -8.60
C GLU A 74 -2.93 -4.76 -7.34
N SER A 75 -2.09 -3.72 -7.43
CA SER A 75 -1.87 -2.75 -6.36
C SER A 75 -3.16 -2.07 -5.91
N ARG A 76 -4.05 -1.67 -6.83
CA ARG A 76 -5.31 -1.02 -6.49
C ARG A 76 -6.25 -1.95 -5.73
N LYS A 77 -6.34 -3.21 -6.17
CA LYS A 77 -7.12 -4.24 -5.46
C LYS A 77 -6.50 -4.59 -4.11
N LEU A 78 -5.18 -4.51 -3.97
CA LEU A 78 -4.49 -4.68 -2.70
C LEU A 78 -4.83 -3.55 -1.70
N GLU A 79 -5.07 -2.31 -2.17
CA GLU A 79 -5.60 -1.23 -1.31
C GLU A 79 -7.00 -1.57 -0.76
N VAL A 80 -7.83 -2.26 -1.54
CA VAL A 80 -9.15 -2.74 -1.08
C VAL A 80 -8.97 -3.80 0.02
N LEU A 81 -8.07 -4.76 -0.19
CA LEU A 81 -7.72 -5.75 0.86
C LEU A 81 -7.20 -5.07 2.14
N ALA A 82 -6.38 -4.02 2.00
CA ALA A 82 -5.89 -3.23 3.15
C ALA A 82 -6.98 -2.45 3.87
N ALA A 83 -7.96 -1.91 3.14
CA ALA A 83 -9.12 -1.26 3.74
C ALA A 83 -9.96 -2.25 4.56
N ILE A 84 -10.26 -3.44 4.00
CA ILE A 84 -11.01 -4.48 4.72
C ILE A 84 -10.25 -4.96 5.96
N PHE A 85 -8.95 -5.23 5.81
CA PHE A 85 -8.11 -5.63 6.94
C PHE A 85 -8.14 -4.56 8.04
N ARG A 86 -8.00 -3.28 7.68
CA ARG A 86 -8.05 -2.15 8.62
C ARG A 86 -9.36 -2.12 9.39
N ASP A 87 -10.49 -2.29 8.71
CA ASP A 87 -11.82 -2.23 9.32
C ASP A 87 -12.01 -3.38 10.31
N ARG A 88 -11.66 -4.62 9.92
CA ARG A 88 -11.67 -5.79 10.83
C ARG A 88 -10.74 -5.60 12.04
N LEU A 89 -9.54 -5.06 11.82
CA LEU A 89 -8.56 -4.84 12.88
C LEU A 89 -9.03 -3.78 13.87
N MET A 90 -9.62 -2.69 13.36
CA MET A 90 -10.26 -1.64 14.16
C MET A 90 -11.38 -2.20 15.04
N ASP A 91 -12.31 -2.95 14.46
CA ASP A 91 -13.49 -3.46 15.16
C ASP A 91 -13.11 -4.47 16.25
N GLN A 92 -12.17 -5.37 15.95
CA GLN A 92 -11.71 -6.37 16.91
C GLN A 92 -10.83 -5.76 18.03
N LEU A 93 -10.00 -4.74 17.74
CA LEU A 93 -9.24 -4.03 18.78
C LEU A 93 -10.15 -3.23 19.74
N ARG A 94 -11.19 -2.57 19.20
CA ARG A 94 -12.16 -1.82 20.01
C ARG A 94 -12.97 -2.74 20.93
N SER A 95 -13.47 -3.86 20.41
CA SER A 95 -14.34 -4.78 21.15
C SER A 95 -13.60 -5.58 22.23
N GLN A 96 -12.36 -5.99 21.99
CA GLN A 96 -11.66 -6.94 22.86
C GLN A 96 -10.70 -6.32 23.86
N ALA A 97 -10.25 -5.07 23.65
CA ALA A 97 -9.13 -4.54 24.41
C ALA A 97 -9.31 -3.12 24.96
N GLY A 98 -10.38 -2.39 24.59
CA GLY A 98 -10.55 -0.99 25.01
C GLY A 98 -9.35 -0.09 24.67
N ILE A 99 -8.51 -0.53 23.72
CA ILE A 99 -7.29 0.18 23.33
C ILE A 99 -7.71 1.35 22.45
N SER A 100 -7.39 2.57 22.91
CA SER A 100 -7.87 3.83 22.32
C SER A 100 -7.11 4.25 21.05
N TYR A 101 -6.08 3.50 20.61
CA TYR A 101 -5.27 3.89 19.47
C TYR A 101 -5.73 3.23 18.17
N SER A 102 -5.86 4.07 17.15
CA SER A 102 -6.25 3.68 15.80
C SER A 102 -5.13 2.89 15.11
N PRO A 103 -5.27 1.57 14.87
CA PRO A 103 -4.37 0.85 13.99
C PRO A 103 -4.32 1.48 12.59
N ALA A 104 -3.18 1.35 11.94
CA ALA A 104 -2.99 1.67 10.53
C ALA A 104 -2.72 0.39 9.75
N VAL A 105 -3.41 0.21 8.62
CA VAL A 105 -3.06 -0.80 7.63
C VAL A 105 -2.80 -0.09 6.31
N VAL A 106 -1.65 -0.35 5.70
CA VAL A 106 -1.18 0.34 4.51
C VAL A 106 -0.64 -0.68 3.52
N SER A 107 -1.04 -0.54 2.25
CA SER A 107 -0.38 -1.19 1.13
C SER A 107 0.61 -0.21 0.50
N GLN A 108 1.80 -0.71 0.15
CA GLN A 108 2.85 0.05 -0.52
C GLN A 108 3.32 -0.74 -1.73
N TRP A 109 3.15 -0.19 -2.92
CA TRP A 109 3.53 -0.82 -4.17
C TRP A 109 4.52 0.06 -4.95
N PRO A 110 5.78 -0.37 -5.11
CA PRO A 110 6.75 0.41 -5.87
C PRO A 110 6.47 0.27 -7.37
N ILE A 111 6.24 1.38 -8.08
CA ILE A 111 6.02 1.34 -9.53
C ILE A 111 7.36 1.25 -10.30
N GLY A 112 8.41 1.91 -9.80
CA GLY A 112 9.74 1.94 -10.44
C GLY A 112 10.61 0.71 -10.18
N MET A 113 10.13 -0.26 -9.41
CA MET A 113 10.87 -1.48 -9.09
C MET A 113 9.93 -2.67 -9.26
N ALA A 114 10.40 -3.75 -9.90
CA ALA A 114 9.58 -4.93 -10.17
C ALA A 114 9.11 -5.68 -8.91
N SER A 115 9.70 -5.37 -7.75
CA SER A 115 9.38 -6.00 -6.47
C SER A 115 9.70 -5.06 -5.30
N GLY A 116 9.38 -5.50 -4.08
CA GLY A 116 9.70 -4.76 -2.85
C GLY A 116 8.50 -4.03 -2.25
N GLY A 117 7.30 -4.27 -2.77
CA GLY A 117 6.07 -3.86 -2.12
C GLY A 117 5.84 -4.60 -0.82
N LYS A 118 4.95 -4.03 -0.01
CA LYS A 118 4.52 -4.63 1.25
C LYS A 118 3.12 -4.19 1.62
N MET A 119 2.43 -5.04 2.37
CA MET A 119 1.24 -4.68 3.13
C MET A 119 1.62 -4.74 4.61
N LEU A 120 1.35 -3.69 5.37
CA LEU A 120 1.72 -3.62 6.78
C LEU A 120 0.54 -3.23 7.64
N ALA A 121 0.41 -3.85 8.81
CA ALA A 121 -0.45 -3.43 9.88
C ALA A 121 0.41 -2.96 11.06
N LEU A 122 0.07 -1.79 11.59
CA LEU A 122 0.74 -1.14 12.70
C LEU A 122 -0.29 -0.77 13.76
N GLY A 123 -0.02 -1.11 15.01
CA GLY A 123 -0.86 -0.75 16.15
C GLY A 123 -0.03 -0.16 17.27
N MET A 124 -0.54 0.90 17.89
CA MET A 124 -0.03 1.38 19.18
C MET A 124 -0.84 0.69 20.28
N VAL A 125 -0.20 -0.13 21.09
CA VAL A 125 -0.85 -0.96 22.11
C VAL A 125 -0.08 -0.90 23.43
N PRO A 126 -0.72 -1.19 24.57
CA PRO A 126 0.01 -1.43 25.81
C PRO A 126 1.09 -2.52 25.63
N PRO A 127 2.27 -2.42 26.27
CA PRO A 127 3.36 -3.38 26.08
C PRO A 127 2.97 -4.84 26.31
N ASP A 128 2.05 -5.11 27.24
CA ASP A 128 1.50 -6.42 27.58
C ASP A 128 0.46 -6.95 26.56
N LYS A 129 0.02 -6.12 25.60
CA LYS A 129 -0.96 -6.48 24.57
C LYS A 129 -0.37 -6.66 23.17
N THR A 130 0.97 -6.64 23.06
CA THR A 130 1.68 -6.80 21.79
C THR A 130 1.46 -8.18 21.16
N ASP A 131 1.50 -9.25 21.95
CA ASP A 131 1.18 -10.61 21.49
C ASP A 131 -0.27 -10.76 21.02
N PHE A 132 -1.19 -10.10 21.72
CA PHE A 132 -2.60 -10.07 21.34
C PHE A 132 -2.79 -9.41 19.97
N PHE A 133 -2.12 -8.29 19.70
CA PHE A 133 -2.13 -7.63 18.39
C PHE A 133 -1.65 -8.54 17.25
N PHE A 134 -0.56 -9.29 17.45
CA PHE A 134 -0.04 -10.21 16.43
C PHE A 134 -0.98 -11.40 16.19
N LYS A 135 -1.52 -11.98 17.27
CA LYS A 135 -2.50 -13.07 17.17
C LYS A 135 -3.75 -12.62 16.40
N LEU A 136 -4.25 -11.44 16.73
CA LEU A 136 -5.41 -10.84 16.07
C LEU A 136 -5.13 -10.59 14.58
N SER A 137 -4.01 -9.94 14.25
CA SER A 137 -3.64 -9.64 12.87
C SER A 137 -3.48 -10.91 12.02
N ARG A 138 -2.84 -11.95 12.57
CA ARG A 138 -2.72 -13.26 11.90
C ARG A 138 -4.06 -13.97 11.75
N GLY A 139 -4.96 -13.82 12.72
CA GLY A 139 -6.33 -14.35 12.64
C GLY A 139 -7.12 -13.71 11.51
N ILE A 140 -7.07 -12.37 11.39
CA ILE A 140 -7.70 -11.63 10.28
C ILE A 140 -7.12 -12.08 8.94
N ALA A 141 -5.79 -12.16 8.83
CA ALA A 141 -5.12 -12.65 7.63
C ALA A 141 -5.59 -14.06 7.24
N ALA A 142 -5.63 -14.99 8.21
CA ALA A 142 -6.06 -16.36 7.97
C ALA A 142 -7.53 -16.45 7.52
N ASP A 143 -8.43 -15.65 8.11
CA ASP A 143 -9.84 -15.64 7.72
C ASP A 143 -10.05 -15.08 6.30
N LEU A 144 -9.35 -13.99 5.95
CA LEU A 144 -9.35 -13.41 4.59
C LEU A 144 -8.80 -14.37 3.53
N VAL A 145 -7.86 -15.25 3.90
CA VAL A 145 -7.37 -16.32 3.02
C VAL A 145 -8.40 -17.43 2.89
N ALA A 146 -9.01 -17.83 4.00
CA ALA A 146 -9.87 -19.01 4.05
C ALA A 146 -11.23 -18.79 3.38
N LYS A 147 -11.78 -17.57 3.43
CA LYS A 147 -13.15 -17.28 2.97
C LYS A 147 -13.22 -15.98 2.18
N PRO A 148 -14.06 -15.90 1.13
CA PRO A 148 -14.45 -14.63 0.54
C PRO A 148 -15.07 -13.71 1.60
N VAL A 149 -14.85 -12.42 1.43
CA VAL A 149 -15.54 -11.39 2.24
C VAL A 149 -17.01 -11.29 1.84
N GLU A 150 -17.85 -10.84 2.75
CA GLU A 150 -19.25 -10.57 2.42
C GLU A 150 -19.36 -9.36 1.48
N ALA A 151 -20.42 -9.33 0.66
CA ALA A 151 -20.61 -8.23 -0.29
C ALA A 151 -20.79 -6.87 0.42
N ASP A 152 -21.48 -6.86 1.56
CA ASP A 152 -21.68 -5.65 2.35
C ASP A 152 -20.36 -5.11 2.93
N GLU A 153 -19.49 -5.99 3.40
CA GLU A 153 -18.17 -5.67 3.91
C GLU A 153 -17.29 -5.08 2.82
N LEU A 154 -17.30 -5.68 1.63
CA LEU A 154 -16.57 -5.16 0.48
C LEU A 154 -17.07 -3.77 0.08
N ASP A 155 -18.39 -3.56 0.01
CA ASP A 155 -18.98 -2.27 -0.35
C ASP A 155 -18.65 -1.17 0.66
N ARG A 156 -18.66 -1.49 1.96
CA ARG A 156 -18.21 -0.56 3.02
C ARG A 156 -16.75 -0.15 2.84
N ALA A 157 -15.87 -1.10 2.50
CA ALA A 157 -14.46 -0.81 2.27
C ALA A 157 -14.21 -0.01 0.97
N LEU A 158 -14.98 -0.29 -0.09
CA LEU A 158 -14.86 0.38 -1.39
C LEU A 158 -15.38 1.82 -1.38
N THR A 159 -16.43 2.10 -0.61
CA THR A 159 -17.07 3.42 -0.57
C THR A 159 -16.09 4.57 -0.30
N PRO A 160 -15.28 4.57 0.77
CA PRO A 160 -14.33 5.66 1.03
C PRO A 160 -13.22 5.74 -0.03
N LEU A 161 -12.81 4.61 -0.62
CA LEU A 161 -11.81 4.59 -1.69
C LEU A 161 -12.34 5.25 -2.97
N LYS A 162 -13.58 4.94 -3.36
CA LYS A 162 -14.27 5.56 -4.49
C LYS A 162 -14.45 7.07 -4.28
N GLN A 163 -14.87 7.48 -3.08
CA GLN A 163 -15.00 8.90 -2.72
C GLN A 163 -13.66 9.65 -2.74
N LEU A 164 -12.59 9.03 -2.21
CA LEU A 164 -11.24 9.58 -2.27
C LEU A 164 -10.79 9.77 -3.72
N LEU A 165 -11.00 8.76 -4.57
CA LEU A 165 -10.68 8.82 -5.99
C LEU A 165 -11.42 9.96 -6.68
N MET A 166 -12.74 10.05 -6.53
CA MET A 166 -13.56 11.13 -7.12
C MET A 166 -13.09 12.53 -6.69
N ARG A 167 -12.72 12.67 -5.41
CA ARG A 167 -12.21 13.95 -4.88
C ARG A 167 -10.85 14.31 -5.47
N GLN A 168 -9.94 13.33 -5.59
CA GLN A 168 -8.60 13.57 -6.11
C GLN A 168 -8.58 13.80 -7.62
N SER A 169 -9.47 13.12 -8.37
CA SER A 169 -9.52 13.18 -9.84
C SER A 169 -9.91 14.54 -10.40
N SER A 170 -10.37 15.48 -9.58
CA SER A 170 -10.64 16.86 -10.01
C SER A 170 -9.39 17.73 -10.13
N GLY A 171 -8.24 17.30 -9.57
CA GLY A 171 -7.02 18.09 -9.57
C GLY A 171 -5.96 17.57 -10.55
N ASN A 172 -5.34 18.47 -11.33
CA ASN A 172 -4.26 18.11 -12.27
C ASN A 172 -3.09 17.38 -11.61
N MET A 173 -2.76 17.72 -10.35
CA MET A 173 -1.70 17.07 -9.59
C MET A 173 -1.92 15.57 -9.38
N PHE A 174 -3.17 15.12 -9.32
CA PHE A 174 -3.49 13.70 -9.19
C PHE A 174 -3.09 12.94 -10.45
N TRP A 175 -3.55 13.41 -11.61
CA TRP A 175 -3.24 12.79 -12.91
C TRP A 175 -1.75 12.86 -13.22
N MET A 176 -1.11 14.00 -12.93
CA MET A 176 0.34 14.17 -13.10
C MET A 176 1.14 13.14 -12.31
N ARG A 177 0.78 12.89 -11.04
CA ARG A 177 1.45 11.87 -10.21
C ARG A 177 1.19 10.45 -10.73
N LEU A 178 0.00 10.18 -11.26
CA LEU A 178 -0.35 8.84 -11.72
C LEU A 178 0.45 8.43 -12.95
N VAL A 179 0.69 9.35 -13.88
CA VAL A 179 1.44 9.08 -15.12
C VAL A 179 2.91 9.50 -15.06
N GLU A 180 3.39 9.92 -13.90
CA GLU A 180 4.79 10.29 -13.71
C GLU A 180 5.70 9.14 -14.15
N GLY A 181 6.71 9.44 -14.98
CA GLY A 181 7.59 8.44 -15.60
C GLY A 181 6.98 7.71 -16.81
N GLY A 182 5.74 8.01 -17.20
CA GLY A 182 5.02 7.35 -18.28
C GLY A 182 5.67 7.45 -19.66
N THR A 183 6.52 8.45 -19.89
CA THR A 183 7.31 8.56 -21.13
C THR A 183 8.35 7.45 -21.29
N GLN A 184 8.79 6.84 -20.17
CA GLN A 184 9.71 5.69 -20.18
C GLN A 184 8.98 4.36 -19.94
N ASP A 185 7.78 4.42 -19.36
CA ASP A 185 6.99 3.28 -18.91
C ASP A 185 5.51 3.48 -19.29
N PRO A 186 5.13 3.17 -20.55
CA PRO A 186 3.79 3.44 -21.09
C PRO A 186 2.65 2.80 -20.28
N ALA A 187 2.92 1.69 -19.60
CA ALA A 187 1.95 1.00 -18.75
C ALA A 187 1.37 1.91 -17.65
N ARG A 188 2.11 2.93 -17.20
CA ARG A 188 1.61 3.92 -16.23
C ARG A 188 0.50 4.80 -16.81
N ILE A 189 0.62 5.18 -18.08
CA ILE A 189 -0.38 5.96 -18.80
C ILE A 189 -1.59 5.08 -19.10
N GLU A 190 -1.36 3.86 -19.58
CA GLU A 190 -2.43 2.91 -19.88
C GLU A 190 -3.27 2.56 -18.63
N ALA A 191 -2.62 2.44 -17.47
CA ALA A 191 -3.31 2.18 -16.21
C ALA A 191 -4.27 3.30 -15.78
N VAL A 192 -4.19 4.51 -16.34
CA VAL A 192 -5.19 5.57 -16.11
C VAL A 192 -6.58 5.09 -16.53
N ASN A 193 -6.66 4.39 -17.67
CA ASN A 193 -7.93 4.00 -18.29
C ASN A 193 -8.71 2.98 -17.45
N THR A 194 -8.02 2.18 -16.63
CA THR A 194 -8.64 1.14 -15.80
C THR A 194 -8.92 1.59 -14.37
N LEU A 195 -8.48 2.79 -13.97
CA LEU A 195 -8.48 3.23 -12.57
C LEU A 195 -9.84 3.14 -11.87
N ALA A 196 -10.90 3.65 -12.50
CA ALA A 196 -12.24 3.59 -11.93
C ALA A 196 -12.79 2.15 -11.95
N GLN A 197 -12.52 1.40 -13.02
CA GLN A 197 -12.99 0.02 -13.19
C GLN A 197 -12.34 -0.94 -12.19
N ASP A 198 -11.05 -0.77 -11.94
CA ASP A 198 -10.29 -1.62 -11.01
C ASP A 198 -10.93 -1.62 -9.61
N LEU A 199 -11.37 -0.46 -9.12
CA LEU A 199 -12.08 -0.34 -7.84
C LEU A 199 -13.56 -0.73 -7.96
N ALA A 200 -14.25 -0.35 -9.04
CA ALA A 200 -15.68 -0.59 -9.17
C ALA A 200 -16.04 -2.07 -9.36
N LEU A 201 -15.16 -2.83 -10.03
CA LEU A 201 -15.38 -4.22 -10.40
C LEU A 201 -14.61 -5.21 -9.50
N THR A 202 -13.95 -4.74 -8.44
CA THR A 202 -13.32 -5.64 -7.46
C THR A 202 -14.39 -6.54 -6.86
N THR A 203 -14.15 -7.86 -6.86
CA THR A 203 -15.07 -8.86 -6.30
C THR A 203 -14.52 -9.49 -5.00
N PRO A 204 -15.38 -10.09 -4.15
CA PRO A 204 -14.91 -10.81 -2.97
C PRO A 204 -13.92 -11.93 -3.26
N ALA A 205 -14.13 -12.65 -4.36
CA ALA A 205 -13.25 -13.74 -4.79
C ALA A 205 -11.85 -13.23 -5.18
N GLU A 206 -11.77 -12.07 -5.84
CA GLU A 206 -10.49 -11.44 -6.18
C GLU A 206 -9.75 -10.96 -4.93
N VAL A 207 -10.47 -10.40 -3.95
CA VAL A 207 -9.90 -10.01 -2.65
C VAL A 207 -9.35 -11.24 -1.92
N GLN A 208 -10.10 -12.34 -1.89
CA GLN A 208 -9.64 -13.60 -1.30
C GLN A 208 -8.40 -14.15 -2.03
N ALA A 209 -8.39 -14.12 -3.37
CA ALA A 209 -7.25 -14.56 -4.15
C ALA A 209 -5.98 -13.73 -3.84
N LEU A 210 -6.13 -12.42 -3.65
CA LEU A 210 -5.03 -11.55 -3.21
C LEU A 210 -4.58 -11.85 -1.79
N ALA A 211 -5.52 -12.10 -0.87
CA ALA A 211 -5.20 -12.52 0.48
C ALA A 211 -4.41 -13.84 0.47
N ALA A 212 -4.87 -14.84 -0.27
CA ALA A 212 -4.17 -16.12 -0.43
C ALA A 212 -2.78 -15.97 -1.05
N LYS A 213 -2.62 -15.04 -2.01
CA LYS A 213 -1.33 -14.75 -2.66
C LYS A 213 -0.32 -14.12 -1.70
N TYR A 214 -0.76 -13.17 -0.86
CA TYR A 214 0.16 -12.29 -0.11
C TYR A 214 0.18 -12.49 1.40
N LEU A 215 -0.94 -12.82 2.03
CA LEU A 215 -1.07 -12.97 3.49
C LEU A 215 -0.63 -14.37 3.96
N VAL A 216 0.52 -14.83 3.47
CA VAL A 216 1.05 -16.17 3.75
C VAL A 216 1.64 -16.21 5.18
N PRO A 217 1.21 -17.13 6.06
CA PRO A 217 1.65 -17.18 7.46
C PRO A 217 3.14 -17.38 7.68
N THR A 218 3.87 -17.92 6.70
CA THR A 218 5.32 -18.16 6.77
C THR A 218 6.14 -17.05 6.12
N LYS A 219 5.48 -15.96 5.70
CA LYS A 219 6.12 -14.81 5.04
C LYS A 219 5.92 -13.50 5.79
N ASP A 220 5.17 -13.49 6.88
CA ASP A 220 5.01 -12.28 7.70
C ASP A 220 6.30 -11.96 8.44
N TRP A 221 6.64 -10.68 8.50
CA TRP A 221 7.70 -10.17 9.36
C TRP A 221 7.07 -9.34 10.48
N THR A 222 7.59 -9.50 11.71
CA THR A 222 7.05 -8.81 12.89
C THR A 222 8.12 -8.06 13.67
N MET A 223 7.74 -6.91 14.21
CA MET A 223 8.57 -6.08 15.08
C MET A 223 7.72 -5.44 16.17
N VAL A 224 8.31 -5.30 17.35
CA VAL A 224 7.75 -4.55 18.46
C VAL A 224 8.76 -3.53 18.96
N VAL A 225 8.29 -2.31 19.25
CA VAL A 225 9.06 -1.28 19.93
C VAL A 225 8.43 -1.08 21.31
N VAL A 226 9.16 -1.37 22.37
CA VAL A 226 8.68 -1.31 23.76
C VAL A 226 9.45 -0.25 24.56
N PRO A 227 8.96 0.17 25.74
CA PRO A 227 9.74 1.05 26.61
C PRO A 227 11.02 0.36 27.10
N GLU A 228 12.07 1.14 27.34
CA GLU A 228 13.28 0.65 28.00
C GLU A 228 12.97 0.12 29.41
N LYS A 229 13.56 -1.02 29.75
CA LYS A 229 13.58 -1.50 31.14
C LYS A 229 14.48 -0.57 31.93
N LYS A 230 13.98 -0.07 33.07
CA LYS A 230 14.81 0.66 34.04
C LYS A 230 15.91 -0.24 34.58
#